data_AF-A0A1V0Q1H3-F1
#
_entry.id   AF-A0A1V0Q1H3-F1
#
_cell.length_a   1.000
_cell.length_b   1.000
_cell.length_c   1.000
_cell.angle_alpha   90.00
_cell.angle_beta   90.00
_cell.angle_gamma   90.00
#
_symmetry.space_group_name_H-M   'P 1'
#
loop_
_entity.id
_entity.type
_entity.pdbx_description
1 polymer ?
#
loop_
_entity_poly.entity_id
_entity_poly.type
_entity_poly.pdbx_seq_one_letter_code
_entity_poly.pdbx_strand_id
1 'polypeptide(L)'
;MKRLFILLVAAVLNGAPAVAQMWVPMTGSGPLAGYNGATLCGDHPWGGSYCLILGCSPGRSMGFYVLSDSLALNGLRTAMLSVDGQTIAQIEVQQQDDIGNLFFVDFAQENMEIVLGPMRRGNRFSLMFQEGSDAMPIEGSLRGSSRAIAHALSVCPKPPPAPVADPASAALAKVQRDCAVMGETVAIQGALARQVDIDGVDPLDLAIDFGAAQCSRMLSMYCGSGGCSQEIYLGVPGGGYRQIYAGTMYGFDVPTPGLLSVKVHGNACGRPGGAGACTLTFRVDPGGVTLLSRQ
;
A
#
# COMPACT_ATOMS: atom_id res chain seq x y z
N MET A 1 19.60 31.58 -76.28
CA MET A 1 19.88 30.47 -75.34
C MET A 1 19.49 30.91 -73.93
N LYS A 2 18.29 30.56 -73.47
CA LYS A 2 17.73 30.95 -72.16
C LYS A 2 18.21 29.96 -71.09
N ARG A 3 18.84 30.46 -70.02
CA ARG A 3 19.28 29.68 -68.84
C ARG A 3 18.08 29.45 -67.92
N LEU A 4 17.79 28.19 -67.61
CA LEU A 4 16.73 27.77 -66.67
C LEU A 4 17.38 27.60 -65.28
N PHE A 5 17.00 28.46 -64.33
CA PHE A 5 17.35 28.31 -62.91
C PHE A 5 16.27 27.46 -62.23
N ILE A 6 16.65 26.30 -61.71
CA ILE A 6 15.78 25.46 -60.87
C ILE A 6 16.00 25.89 -59.41
N LEU A 7 14.98 26.47 -58.80
CA LEU A 7 14.92 26.79 -57.37
C LEU A 7 14.46 25.54 -56.61
N LEU A 8 15.35 24.98 -55.78
CA LEU A 8 15.02 23.97 -54.79
C LEU A 8 14.33 24.66 -53.60
N VAL A 9 13.04 24.41 -53.41
CA VAL A 9 12.32 24.79 -52.19
C VAL A 9 12.49 23.66 -51.17
N ALA A 10 13.34 23.88 -50.17
CA ALA A 10 13.44 23.00 -49.01
C ALA A 10 12.23 23.24 -48.10
N ALA A 11 11.31 22.28 -48.07
CA ALA A 11 10.20 22.27 -47.13
C ALA A 11 10.72 21.96 -45.72
N VAL A 12 10.79 22.99 -44.86
CA VAL A 12 11.00 22.83 -43.42
C VAL A 12 9.69 22.35 -42.82
N LEU A 13 9.57 21.04 -42.60
CA LEU A 13 8.50 20.45 -41.80
C LEU A 13 8.74 20.83 -40.34
N ASN A 14 7.98 21.80 -39.82
CA ASN A 14 7.87 22.08 -38.39
C ASN A 14 7.11 20.93 -37.71
N GLY A 15 7.79 19.82 -37.45
CA GLY A 15 7.32 18.85 -36.47
C GLY A 15 7.49 19.45 -35.08
N ALA A 16 6.39 19.69 -34.36
CA ALA A 16 6.46 19.97 -32.94
C ALA A 16 7.27 18.82 -32.27
N PRO A 17 8.21 19.11 -31.37
CA PRO A 17 8.97 18.06 -30.72
C PRO A 17 8.00 17.16 -29.95
N ALA A 18 8.13 15.84 -30.13
CA ALA A 18 7.48 14.87 -29.27
C ALA A 18 7.83 15.25 -27.82
N VAL A 19 6.84 15.71 -27.06
CA VAL A 19 7.05 16.06 -25.65
C VAL A 19 7.50 14.77 -24.98
N ALA A 20 8.75 14.72 -24.54
CA ALA A 20 9.27 13.54 -23.87
C ALA A 20 8.39 13.27 -22.65
N GLN A 21 7.75 12.10 -22.64
CA GLN A 21 6.96 11.60 -21.51
C GLN A 21 7.74 11.81 -20.22
N MET A 22 7.23 12.66 -19.34
CA MET A 22 7.87 13.02 -18.08
C MET A 22 6.86 12.94 -16.95
N TRP A 23 7.27 12.30 -15.85
CA TRP A 23 6.47 12.26 -14.64
C TRP A 23 6.43 13.64 -13.98
N VAL A 24 5.22 14.09 -13.67
CA VAL A 24 4.98 15.37 -13.02
C VAL A 24 4.20 15.19 -11.71
N PRO A 25 4.47 16.00 -10.68
CA PRO A 25 3.58 16.10 -9.53
C PRO A 25 2.17 16.49 -9.97
N MET A 26 1.17 15.85 -9.38
CA MET A 26 -0.24 16.09 -9.65
C MET A 26 -0.94 16.55 -8.37
N THR A 27 -1.72 17.62 -8.51
CA THR A 27 -2.62 18.17 -7.49
C THR A 27 -4.00 18.31 -8.12
N GLY A 28 -5.01 17.61 -7.58
CA GLY A 28 -6.27 17.27 -8.23
C GLY A 28 -6.96 18.39 -9.00
N SER A 29 -6.72 18.43 -10.32
CA SER A 29 -7.31 19.37 -11.27
C SER A 29 -7.61 18.66 -12.60
N GLY A 30 -8.55 19.20 -13.39
CA GLY A 30 -8.94 18.62 -14.68
C GLY A 30 -9.72 17.30 -14.55
N PRO A 31 -9.63 16.38 -15.55
CA PRO A 31 -10.31 15.08 -15.54
C PRO A 31 -9.92 14.17 -14.37
N LEU A 32 -8.83 14.48 -13.67
CA LEU A 32 -8.34 13.80 -12.48
C LEU A 32 -8.55 14.64 -11.21
N ALA A 33 -9.57 15.51 -11.22
CA ALA A 33 -10.00 16.24 -10.03
C ALA A 33 -10.26 15.27 -8.86
N GLY A 34 -9.67 15.56 -7.70
CA GLY A 34 -9.71 14.67 -6.53
C GLY A 34 -8.50 13.73 -6.38
N TYR A 35 -7.70 13.51 -7.43
CA TYR A 35 -6.49 12.70 -7.33
C TYR A 35 -5.27 13.55 -6.98
N ASN A 36 -4.41 13.03 -6.11
CA ASN A 36 -3.11 13.62 -5.81
C ASN A 36 -2.03 12.56 -6.03
N GLY A 37 -0.86 12.95 -6.55
CA GLY A 37 0.21 11.96 -6.75
C GLY A 37 1.27 12.34 -7.77
N ALA A 38 1.80 11.33 -8.43
CA ALA A 38 2.69 11.42 -9.58
C ALA A 38 1.94 10.93 -10.82
N THR A 39 2.01 11.67 -11.92
CA THR A 39 1.34 11.25 -13.16
C THR A 39 2.27 11.28 -14.36
N LEU A 40 2.02 10.37 -15.29
CA LEU A 40 2.60 10.34 -16.62
C LEU A 40 1.49 10.03 -17.61
N CYS A 41 1.33 10.87 -18.63
CA CYS A 41 0.42 10.60 -19.74
C CYS A 41 1.20 10.42 -21.05
N GLY A 42 0.63 9.63 -21.95
CA GLY A 42 1.19 9.36 -23.26
C GLY A 42 0.14 8.82 -24.22
N ASP A 43 0.55 8.67 -25.48
CA ASP A 43 -0.28 8.07 -26.51
C ASP A 43 0.07 6.59 -26.71
N HIS A 44 -0.93 5.78 -27.04
CA HIS A 44 -0.72 4.39 -27.43
C HIS A 44 -0.20 4.30 -28.87
N PRO A 45 0.70 3.35 -29.18
CA PRO A 45 1.17 3.11 -30.56
C PRO A 45 0.03 2.79 -31.54
N TRP A 46 -1.07 2.24 -31.05
CA TRP A 46 -2.23 1.81 -31.85
C TRP A 46 -3.41 2.80 -31.78
N GLY A 47 -3.20 3.99 -31.22
CA GLY A 47 -4.21 5.03 -31.07
C GLY A 47 -4.85 5.08 -29.68
N GLY A 48 -5.27 6.28 -29.28
CA GLY A 48 -5.75 6.58 -27.93
C GLY A 48 -4.65 7.12 -27.02
N SER A 49 -5.04 7.58 -25.83
CA SER A 49 -4.13 8.09 -24.79
C SER A 49 -4.26 7.27 -23.52
N TYR A 50 -3.22 7.28 -22.70
CA TYR A 50 -3.25 6.74 -21.36
C TYR A 50 -2.65 7.73 -20.37
N CYS A 51 -3.07 7.61 -19.11
CA CYS A 51 -2.40 8.24 -17.98
C CYS A 51 -2.15 7.20 -16.89
N LEU A 52 -0.92 7.13 -16.40
CA LEU A 52 -0.54 6.41 -15.21
C LEU A 52 -0.50 7.36 -14.03
N ILE A 53 -0.96 6.89 -12.87
CA ILE A 53 -0.96 7.66 -11.64
C ILE A 53 -0.45 6.78 -10.51
N LEU A 54 0.58 7.26 -9.81
CA LEU A 54 0.98 6.75 -8.49
C LEU A 54 0.51 7.77 -7.46
N GLY A 55 -0.59 7.49 -6.78
CA GLY A 55 -1.30 8.53 -6.05
C GLY A 55 -2.45 7.99 -5.21
N CYS A 56 -3.33 8.89 -4.80
CA CYS A 56 -4.47 8.61 -3.94
C CYS A 56 -5.67 9.45 -4.38
N SER A 57 -6.86 9.00 -3.98
CA SER A 57 -8.14 9.69 -4.15
C SER A 57 -8.82 9.86 -2.78
N PRO A 58 -9.89 10.66 -2.65
CA PRO A 58 -10.53 10.89 -1.36
C PRO A 58 -10.97 9.58 -0.71
N GLY A 59 -10.57 9.37 0.55
CA GLY A 59 -10.88 8.17 1.31
C GLY A 59 -10.01 6.94 0.99
N ARG A 60 -9.05 7.03 0.06
CA ARG A 60 -8.17 5.93 -0.33
C ARG A 60 -6.71 6.23 -0.05
N SER A 61 -5.94 5.18 0.24
CA SER A 61 -4.50 5.29 0.41
C SER A 61 -3.78 5.42 -0.93
N MET A 62 -2.44 5.49 -0.87
CA MET A 62 -1.63 5.42 -2.07
C MET A 62 -1.87 4.11 -2.84
N GLY A 63 -1.94 4.21 -4.16
CA GLY A 63 -2.16 3.12 -5.08
C GLY A 63 -1.66 3.44 -6.48
N PHE A 64 -1.95 2.54 -7.40
CA PHE A 64 -1.61 2.63 -8.81
C PHE A 64 -2.89 2.74 -9.63
N TYR A 65 -2.98 3.73 -10.51
CA TYR A 65 -4.14 3.94 -11.36
C TYR A 65 -3.72 4.05 -12.83
N VAL A 66 -4.58 3.57 -13.70
CA VAL A 66 -4.43 3.65 -15.16
C VAL A 66 -5.73 4.18 -15.75
N LEU A 67 -5.67 5.34 -16.38
CA LEU A 67 -6.73 5.83 -17.25
C LEU A 67 -6.41 5.36 -18.68
N SER A 68 -7.23 4.50 -19.27
CA SER A 68 -7.01 3.95 -20.61
C SER A 68 -8.29 3.37 -21.21
N ASP A 69 -8.78 3.97 -22.29
CA ASP A 69 -9.94 3.45 -23.04
C ASP A 69 -9.65 2.08 -23.64
N SER A 70 -8.42 1.85 -24.08
CA SER A 70 -7.98 0.58 -24.64
C SER A 70 -8.05 -0.56 -23.62
N LEU A 71 -7.77 -0.32 -22.33
CA LEU A 71 -7.94 -1.36 -21.30
C LEU A 71 -9.41 -1.69 -21.06
N ALA A 72 -10.29 -0.68 -21.13
CA ALA A 72 -11.73 -0.88 -21.00
C ALA A 72 -12.29 -1.70 -22.17
N LEU A 73 -11.88 -1.39 -23.40
CA LEU A 73 -12.34 -2.08 -24.61
C LEU A 73 -11.88 -3.55 -24.67
N ASN A 74 -10.67 -3.85 -24.20
CA ASN A 74 -10.07 -5.19 -24.32
C ASN A 74 -10.27 -6.06 -23.06
N GLY A 75 -10.88 -5.55 -21.99
CA GLY A 75 -11.12 -6.34 -20.78
C GLY A 75 -9.88 -6.68 -19.95
N LEU A 76 -8.69 -6.16 -20.30
CA LEU A 76 -7.42 -6.49 -19.64
C LEU A 76 -7.38 -5.99 -18.18
N ARG A 77 -6.96 -6.86 -17.24
CA ARG A 77 -6.87 -6.53 -15.80
C ARG A 77 -5.53 -6.83 -15.15
N THR A 78 -4.70 -7.68 -15.74
CA THR A 78 -3.43 -8.10 -15.15
C THR A 78 -2.27 -7.57 -15.96
N ALA A 79 -1.33 -6.89 -15.31
CA ALA A 79 -0.11 -6.37 -15.90
C ALA A 79 1.15 -6.86 -15.19
N MET A 80 2.19 -7.19 -15.95
CA MET A 80 3.54 -7.31 -15.41
C MET A 80 4.25 -5.96 -15.46
N LEU A 81 4.65 -5.42 -14.31
CA LEU A 81 5.43 -4.20 -14.21
C LEU A 81 6.92 -4.54 -14.20
N SER A 82 7.66 -3.93 -15.14
CA SER A 82 9.11 -4.00 -15.23
C SER A 82 9.74 -2.61 -15.21
N VAL A 83 10.92 -2.51 -14.60
CA VAL A 83 11.76 -1.30 -14.61
C VAL A 83 13.13 -1.69 -15.12
N ASP A 84 13.61 -0.96 -16.14
CA ASP A 84 14.89 -1.22 -16.82
C ASP A 84 15.07 -2.69 -17.25
N GLY A 85 13.96 -3.31 -17.69
CA GLY A 85 13.91 -4.70 -18.16
C GLY A 85 13.75 -5.76 -17.05
N GLN A 86 13.82 -5.38 -15.77
CA GLN A 86 13.59 -6.29 -14.65
C GLN A 86 12.13 -6.24 -14.21
N THR A 87 11.45 -7.39 -14.19
CA THR A 87 10.11 -7.52 -13.61
C THR A 87 10.16 -7.30 -12.09
N ILE A 88 9.36 -6.37 -11.59
CA ILE A 88 9.33 -5.98 -10.17
C ILE A 88 8.01 -6.35 -9.48
N ALA A 89 6.89 -6.42 -10.22
CA ALA A 89 5.59 -6.76 -9.66
C ALA A 89 4.63 -7.29 -10.73
N GLN A 90 3.66 -8.08 -10.30
CA GLN A 90 2.42 -8.31 -11.03
C GLN A 90 1.34 -7.42 -10.41
N ILE A 91 0.65 -6.67 -11.25
CA ILE A 91 -0.38 -5.71 -10.86
C ILE A 91 -1.71 -6.20 -11.41
N GLU A 92 -2.68 -6.43 -10.52
CA GLU A 92 -4.05 -6.74 -10.89
C GLU A 92 -4.93 -5.52 -10.59
N VAL A 93 -5.44 -4.89 -11.64
CA VAL A 93 -6.27 -3.68 -11.52
C VAL A 93 -7.75 -4.02 -11.58
N GLN A 94 -8.53 -3.28 -10.79
CA GLN A 94 -9.98 -3.30 -10.83
C GLN A 94 -10.48 -2.06 -11.57
N GLN A 95 -11.60 -2.18 -12.28
CA GLN A 95 -12.24 -1.06 -12.94
C GLN A 95 -13.00 -0.22 -11.91
N GLN A 96 -12.90 1.10 -11.98
CA GLN A 96 -13.69 2.01 -11.16
C GLN A 96 -15.13 2.07 -11.70
N ASP A 97 -16.11 1.83 -10.84
CA ASP A 97 -17.53 1.77 -11.24
C ASP A 97 -18.03 3.07 -11.90
N ASP A 98 -17.63 4.24 -11.35
CA ASP A 98 -18.09 5.54 -11.82
C ASP A 98 -17.37 6.07 -13.06
N ILE A 99 -16.16 5.55 -13.32
CA ILE A 99 -15.28 6.02 -14.40
C ILE A 99 -14.83 4.80 -15.20
N GLY A 100 -15.60 4.46 -16.23
CA GLY A 100 -15.46 3.21 -16.97
C GLY A 100 -14.11 2.99 -17.69
N ASN A 101 -13.23 3.97 -17.78
CA ASN A 101 -11.88 3.82 -18.33
C ASN A 101 -10.77 4.02 -17.29
N LEU A 102 -11.12 4.12 -16.00
CA LEU A 102 -10.18 4.20 -14.90
C LEU A 102 -10.05 2.85 -14.21
N PHE A 103 -8.81 2.40 -14.10
CA PHE A 103 -8.44 1.16 -13.43
C PHE A 103 -7.54 1.48 -12.25
N PHE A 104 -7.62 0.71 -11.18
CA PHE A 104 -6.82 0.95 -9.99
C PHE A 104 -6.42 -0.33 -9.26
N VAL A 105 -5.37 -0.24 -8.47
CA VAL A 105 -5.09 -1.13 -7.35
C VAL A 105 -4.60 -0.29 -6.18
N ASP A 106 -5.13 -0.53 -4.98
CA ASP A 106 -4.57 0.05 -3.76
C ASP A 106 -3.31 -0.71 -3.37
N PHE A 107 -2.27 0.00 -2.97
CA PHE A 107 -1.09 -0.68 -2.46
C PHE A 107 -1.36 -1.26 -1.07
N ALA A 108 -0.73 -2.40 -0.78
CA ALA A 108 -0.33 -2.71 0.58
C ALA A 108 1.00 -2.03 0.88
N GLN A 109 1.30 -1.78 2.15
CA GLN A 109 2.54 -1.13 2.57
C GLN A 109 3.78 -1.82 1.97
N GLU A 110 3.80 -3.15 1.98
CA GLU A 110 4.89 -3.99 1.47
C GLU A 110 5.07 -3.82 -0.06
N ASN A 111 3.95 -3.83 -0.80
CA ASN A 111 3.95 -3.69 -2.26
C ASN A 111 4.39 -2.30 -2.70
N MET A 112 4.01 -1.26 -1.94
CA MET A 112 4.40 0.12 -2.23
C MET A 112 5.92 0.27 -2.24
N GLU A 113 6.62 -0.31 -1.28
CA GLU A 113 8.09 -0.22 -1.19
C GLU A 113 8.78 -0.95 -2.36
N ILE A 114 8.27 -2.13 -2.71
CA ILE A 114 8.76 -2.94 -3.84
C ILE A 114 8.60 -2.19 -5.17
N VAL A 115 7.46 -1.52 -5.38
CA VAL A 115 7.15 -0.84 -6.64
C VAL A 115 7.84 0.52 -6.76
N LEU A 116 7.72 1.36 -5.74
CA LEU A 116 8.17 2.76 -5.83
C LEU A 116 9.69 2.90 -5.84
N GLY A 117 10.42 2.00 -5.16
CA GLY A 117 11.87 2.04 -5.09
C GLY A 117 12.54 2.00 -6.48
N PRO A 118 12.31 0.95 -7.29
CA PRO A 118 12.79 0.88 -8.66
C PRO A 118 12.25 2.02 -9.53
N MET A 119 10.97 2.37 -9.46
CA MET A 119 10.40 3.45 -10.29
C MET A 119 11.05 4.81 -10.06
N ARG A 120 11.53 5.11 -8.84
CA ARG A 120 12.25 6.35 -8.52
C ARG A 120 13.70 6.38 -9.01
N ARG A 121 14.32 5.21 -9.22
CA ARG A 121 15.75 5.08 -9.56
C ARG A 121 16.01 4.67 -11.01
N GLY A 122 15.05 4.01 -11.64
CA GLY A 122 15.18 3.49 -13.00
C GLY A 122 15.05 4.56 -14.08
N ASN A 123 15.20 4.13 -15.33
CA ASN A 123 15.21 4.99 -16.51
C ASN A 123 13.95 4.82 -17.39
N ARG A 124 13.46 3.58 -17.48
CA ARG A 124 12.26 3.21 -18.25
C ARG A 124 11.42 2.22 -17.46
N PHE A 125 10.11 2.24 -17.70
CA PHE A 125 9.20 1.21 -17.23
C PHE A 125 8.47 0.57 -18.41
N SER A 126 7.95 -0.63 -18.18
CA SER A 126 7.01 -1.32 -19.07
C SER A 126 5.93 -1.98 -18.21
N LEU A 127 4.67 -1.80 -18.59
CA LEU A 127 3.51 -2.50 -18.06
C LEU A 127 2.98 -3.38 -19.17
N MET A 128 3.17 -4.69 -19.04
CA MET A 128 2.68 -5.65 -20.03
C MET A 128 1.35 -6.21 -19.56
N PHE A 129 0.24 -5.69 -20.10
CA PHE A 129 -1.06 -6.29 -19.90
C PHE A 129 -1.20 -7.51 -20.81
N GLN A 130 -1.55 -8.67 -20.25
CA GLN A 130 -1.68 -9.89 -21.02
C GLN A 130 -2.92 -10.68 -20.60
N GLU A 131 -3.78 -11.00 -21.58
CA GLU A 131 -4.85 -11.98 -21.45
C GLU A 131 -4.94 -12.77 -22.76
N GLY A 132 -4.61 -14.07 -22.73
CA GLY A 132 -4.52 -14.88 -23.94
C GLY A 132 -3.38 -14.45 -24.88
N SER A 133 -3.68 -14.27 -26.18
CA SER A 133 -2.72 -13.81 -27.20
C SER A 133 -2.58 -12.30 -27.28
N ASP A 134 -3.45 -11.55 -26.61
CA ASP A 134 -3.49 -10.10 -26.71
C ASP A 134 -2.57 -9.51 -25.66
N ALA A 135 -1.46 -8.93 -26.13
CA ALA A 135 -0.48 -8.24 -25.30
C ALA A 135 -0.58 -6.74 -25.57
N MET A 136 -0.80 -5.97 -24.51
CA MET A 136 -0.86 -4.52 -24.57
C MET A 136 0.23 -3.91 -23.67
N PRO A 137 1.42 -3.64 -24.22
CA PRO A 137 2.47 -2.91 -23.51
C PRO A 137 2.13 -1.43 -23.37
N ILE A 138 2.27 -0.91 -22.15
CA ILE A 138 2.40 0.51 -21.86
C ILE A 138 3.84 0.76 -21.43
N GLU A 139 4.60 1.48 -22.26
CA GLU A 139 5.99 1.81 -21.98
C GLU A 139 6.19 3.31 -21.91
N GLY A 140 7.14 3.73 -21.08
CA GLY A 140 7.51 5.14 -21.00
C GLY A 140 8.81 5.39 -20.26
N SER A 141 9.19 6.66 -20.20
CA SER A 141 10.34 7.11 -19.43
C SER A 141 10.00 7.27 -17.95
N LEU A 142 10.98 7.02 -17.08
CA LEU A 142 10.93 7.38 -15.66
C LEU A 142 11.56 8.76 -15.38
N ARG A 143 11.82 9.57 -16.41
CA ARG A 143 12.28 10.95 -16.20
C ARG A 143 11.27 11.71 -15.34
N GLY A 144 11.78 12.37 -14.30
CA GLY A 144 10.97 13.13 -13.34
C GLY A 144 10.29 12.29 -12.25
N SER A 145 10.33 10.95 -12.33
CA SER A 145 9.57 10.07 -11.44
C SER A 145 9.97 10.25 -9.97
N SER A 146 11.26 10.39 -9.68
CA SER A 146 11.75 10.52 -8.30
C SER A 146 11.11 11.68 -7.55
N ARG A 147 11.03 12.85 -8.18
CA ARG A 147 10.41 14.05 -7.60
C ARG A 147 8.89 13.93 -7.53
N ALA A 148 8.26 13.42 -8.58
CA ALA A 148 6.81 13.27 -8.62
C ALA A 148 6.33 12.25 -7.58
N ILE A 149 7.00 11.11 -7.46
CA ILE A 149 6.69 10.07 -6.46
C ILE A 149 6.98 10.57 -5.04
N ALA A 150 8.03 11.37 -4.83
CA ALA A 150 8.28 12.00 -3.54
C ALA A 150 7.13 12.93 -3.11
N HIS A 151 6.56 13.69 -4.05
CA HIS A 151 5.34 14.47 -3.81
C HIS A 151 4.14 13.56 -3.47
N ALA A 152 3.93 12.49 -4.24
CA ALA A 152 2.86 11.54 -3.96
C ALA A 152 2.94 10.97 -2.53
N LEU A 153 4.14 10.55 -2.10
CA LEU A 153 4.40 10.05 -0.76
C LEU A 153 4.18 11.10 0.35
N SER A 154 4.30 12.40 0.04
CA SER A 154 4.08 13.46 1.03
C SER A 154 2.61 13.87 1.17
N VAL A 155 1.79 13.64 0.14
CA VAL A 155 0.38 14.06 0.13
C VAL A 155 -0.61 12.92 0.31
N CYS A 156 -0.20 11.68 0.04
CA CYS A 156 -1.09 10.53 0.12
C CYS A 156 -1.02 9.81 1.47
N PRO A 157 -2.17 9.30 1.96
CA PRO A 157 -2.17 8.42 3.13
C PRO A 157 -1.33 7.18 2.86
N LYS A 158 -0.55 6.79 3.88
CA LYS A 158 0.24 5.56 3.84
C LYS A 158 -0.71 4.36 3.68
N PRO A 159 -0.42 3.41 2.77
CA PRO A 159 -1.24 2.23 2.66
C PRO A 159 -1.14 1.34 3.90
N PRO A 160 -2.22 0.60 4.23
CA PRO A 160 -2.19 -0.34 5.33
C PRO A 160 -1.30 -1.57 4.99
N PRO A 161 -0.90 -2.35 6.01
CA PRO A 161 -0.26 -3.64 5.79
C PRO A 161 -1.17 -4.59 4.99
N ALA A 162 -0.56 -5.50 4.24
CA ALA A 162 -1.29 -6.57 3.56
C ALA A 162 -2.06 -7.45 4.56
N PRO A 163 -3.27 -7.91 4.22
CA PRO A 163 -3.96 -8.91 5.04
C PRO A 163 -3.16 -10.21 5.13
N VAL A 164 -3.08 -10.78 6.32
CA VAL A 164 -2.48 -12.09 6.62
C VAL A 164 -3.60 -13.11 6.77
N ALA A 165 -3.49 -14.26 6.09
CA ALA A 165 -4.55 -15.26 6.08
C ALA A 165 -4.86 -15.84 7.47
N ASP A 166 -3.83 -16.15 8.26
CA ASP A 166 -3.97 -16.75 9.58
C ASP A 166 -2.90 -16.22 10.56
N PRO A 167 -3.16 -15.06 11.20
CA PRO A 167 -2.24 -14.49 12.18
C PRO A 167 -2.06 -15.39 13.42
N ALA A 168 -3.06 -16.18 13.80
CA ALA A 168 -2.98 -17.05 14.98
C ALA A 168 -1.95 -18.17 14.77
N SER A 169 -2.00 -18.84 13.61
CA SER A 169 -0.99 -19.82 13.25
C SER A 169 0.40 -19.20 13.07
N ALA A 170 0.48 -17.99 12.49
CA ALA A 170 1.74 -17.26 12.35
C ALA A 170 2.35 -16.91 13.71
N ALA A 171 1.53 -16.46 14.67
CA ALA A 171 1.93 -16.15 16.04
C ALA A 171 2.40 -17.39 16.78
N LEU A 172 1.66 -18.51 16.71
CA LEU A 172 2.07 -19.77 17.33
C LEU A 172 3.41 -20.27 16.76
N ALA A 173 3.55 -20.27 15.43
CA ALA A 173 4.79 -20.65 14.77
C ALA A 173 5.95 -19.74 15.17
N LYS A 174 5.70 -18.44 15.37
CA LYS A 174 6.70 -17.50 15.88
C LYS A 174 7.16 -17.90 17.28
N VAL A 175 6.24 -18.13 18.22
CA VAL A 175 6.62 -18.54 19.57
C VAL A 175 7.39 -19.85 19.58
N GLN A 176 6.95 -20.84 18.81
CA GLN A 176 7.64 -22.13 18.69
C GLN A 176 9.08 -21.97 18.21
N ARG A 177 9.31 -21.14 17.18
CA ARG A 177 10.65 -20.84 16.68
C ARG A 177 11.49 -20.13 17.74
N ASP A 178 10.92 -19.12 18.39
CA ASP A 178 11.60 -18.32 19.41
C ASP A 178 12.06 -19.17 20.60
N CYS A 179 11.20 -20.06 21.12
CA CYS A 179 11.60 -21.00 22.19
C CYS A 179 12.62 -22.04 21.69
N ALA A 180 12.46 -22.57 20.48
CA ALA A 180 13.36 -23.58 19.91
C ALA A 180 14.79 -23.08 19.74
N VAL A 181 14.99 -21.79 19.40
CA VAL A 181 16.33 -21.16 19.32
C VAL A 181 17.07 -21.23 20.66
N MET A 182 16.35 -21.29 21.78
CA MET A 182 16.91 -21.45 23.13
C MET A 182 16.99 -22.92 23.60
N GLY A 183 16.57 -23.87 22.76
CA GLY A 183 16.45 -25.29 23.14
C GLY A 183 15.29 -25.56 24.09
N GLU A 184 14.28 -24.68 24.12
CA GLU A 184 13.12 -24.76 25.00
C GLU A 184 11.86 -25.21 24.26
N THR A 185 10.87 -25.68 25.03
CA THR A 185 9.53 -26.01 24.53
C THR A 185 8.56 -24.89 24.88
N VAL A 186 7.52 -24.71 24.05
CA VAL A 186 6.45 -23.75 24.30
C VAL A 186 5.33 -24.39 25.12
N ALA A 187 4.80 -23.63 26.08
CA ALA A 187 3.51 -23.88 26.72
C ALA A 187 2.60 -22.66 26.52
N ILE A 188 1.34 -22.91 26.14
CA ILE A 188 0.32 -21.86 26.00
C ILE A 188 -0.56 -21.88 27.26
N GLN A 189 -0.48 -20.81 28.04
CA GLN A 189 -1.23 -20.55 29.26
C GLN A 189 -2.27 -19.46 28.98
N GLY A 190 -3.41 -19.85 28.40
CA GLY A 190 -4.50 -18.93 28.04
C GLY A 190 -4.79 -18.90 26.53
N ALA A 191 -5.49 -17.86 26.08
CA ALA A 191 -5.82 -17.68 24.67
C ALA A 191 -4.72 -16.85 23.98
N LEU A 192 -3.85 -17.52 23.20
CA LEU A 192 -2.88 -16.83 22.34
C LEU A 192 -3.59 -15.97 21.29
N ALA A 193 -4.73 -16.43 20.79
CA ALA A 193 -5.56 -15.73 19.83
C ALA A 193 -7.01 -15.74 20.29
N ARG A 194 -7.72 -14.62 20.14
CA ARG A 194 -9.15 -14.53 20.42
C ARG A 194 -9.85 -13.64 19.40
N GLN A 195 -11.08 -14.02 19.04
CA GLN A 195 -11.96 -13.14 18.28
C GLN A 195 -12.43 -11.98 19.14
N VAL A 196 -12.63 -10.83 18.52
CA VAL A 196 -13.14 -9.61 19.14
C VAL A 196 -13.87 -8.81 18.08
N ASP A 197 -14.88 -8.06 18.48
CA ASP A 197 -15.54 -7.09 17.61
C ASP A 197 -14.96 -5.70 17.92
N ILE A 198 -14.11 -5.18 17.03
CA ILE A 198 -13.42 -3.90 17.19
C ILE A 198 -14.10 -2.83 16.36
N ASP A 199 -14.53 -3.15 15.13
CA ASP A 199 -15.08 -2.19 14.18
C ASP A 199 -16.58 -2.36 13.89
N GLY A 200 -17.23 -3.42 14.39
CA GLY A 200 -18.65 -3.69 14.20
C GLY A 200 -18.96 -4.34 12.85
N VAL A 201 -17.96 -4.86 12.13
CA VAL A 201 -18.08 -5.38 10.77
C VAL A 201 -17.69 -6.87 10.71
N ASP A 202 -18.45 -7.65 9.95
CA ASP A 202 -18.06 -9.04 9.64
C ASP A 202 -16.98 -9.08 8.54
N PRO A 203 -15.99 -10.00 8.63
CA PRO A 203 -15.80 -11.00 9.69
C PRO A 203 -15.18 -10.41 10.97
N LEU A 204 -15.43 -11.05 12.11
CA LEU A 204 -14.85 -10.66 13.41
C LEU A 204 -13.32 -10.50 13.36
N ASP A 205 -12.86 -9.54 14.15
CA ASP A 205 -11.45 -9.18 14.31
C ASP A 205 -10.69 -10.16 15.19
N LEU A 206 -9.37 -10.04 15.22
CA LEU A 206 -8.49 -10.95 15.94
C LEU A 206 -7.50 -10.19 16.81
N ALA A 207 -7.39 -10.62 18.07
CA ALA A 207 -6.35 -10.17 18.98
C ALA A 207 -5.41 -11.33 19.31
N ILE A 208 -4.10 -11.05 19.24
CA ILE A 208 -3.03 -11.97 19.61
C ILE A 208 -2.37 -11.49 20.89
N ASP A 209 -2.29 -12.35 21.91
CA ASP A 209 -1.60 -12.08 23.17
C ASP A 209 -0.42 -13.03 23.38
N PHE A 210 0.79 -12.55 23.11
CA PHE A 210 1.99 -13.35 23.32
C PHE A 210 2.32 -13.56 24.80
N GLY A 211 1.67 -12.82 25.72
CA GLY A 211 1.75 -13.09 27.16
C GLY A 211 1.12 -14.43 27.56
N ALA A 212 0.24 -14.98 26.72
CA ALA A 212 -0.29 -16.32 26.90
C ALA A 212 0.74 -17.42 26.60
N ALA A 213 1.93 -17.09 26.07
CA ALA A 213 2.91 -18.07 25.66
C ALA A 213 4.19 -18.01 26.52
N GLN A 214 4.66 -19.18 26.96
CA GLN A 214 5.82 -19.32 27.84
C GLN A 214 6.78 -20.34 27.25
N CYS A 215 8.07 -19.99 27.18
CA CYS A 215 9.12 -20.99 26.99
C CYS A 215 9.45 -21.64 28.34
N SER A 216 9.87 -22.90 28.33
CA SER A 216 10.00 -23.72 29.55
C SER A 216 10.91 -23.14 30.65
N ARG A 217 11.86 -22.26 30.33
CA ARG A 217 12.69 -21.55 31.32
C ARG A 217 12.60 -20.03 31.21
N MET A 218 12.10 -19.50 30.08
CA MET A 218 11.88 -18.07 29.86
C MET A 218 10.38 -17.70 29.92
N LEU A 219 9.83 -17.65 31.13
CA LEU A 219 8.38 -17.49 31.35
C LEU A 219 7.82 -16.11 30.95
N SER A 220 8.67 -15.08 30.83
CA SER A 220 8.26 -13.71 30.51
C SER A 220 8.91 -13.18 29.23
N MET A 221 9.22 -14.05 28.26
CA MET A 221 9.93 -13.66 27.03
C MET A 221 9.27 -12.49 26.29
N TYR A 222 7.94 -12.43 26.28
CA TYR A 222 7.17 -11.39 25.61
C TYR A 222 6.67 -10.28 26.52
N CYS A 223 7.03 -10.30 27.81
CA CYS A 223 6.48 -9.40 28.80
C CYS A 223 7.58 -8.60 29.50
N GLY A 224 7.30 -7.32 29.78
CA GLY A 224 8.16 -6.42 30.51
C GLY A 224 7.35 -5.49 31.41
N SER A 225 7.96 -4.39 31.85
CA SER A 225 7.30 -3.42 32.73
C SER A 225 6.06 -2.77 32.11
N GLY A 226 5.99 -2.71 30.78
CA GLY A 226 4.88 -2.14 30.01
C GLY A 226 3.74 -3.09 29.69
N GLY A 227 3.78 -4.33 30.21
CA GLY A 227 2.85 -5.40 29.88
C GLY A 227 3.47 -6.41 28.91
N CYS A 228 2.65 -7.06 28.08
CA CYS A 228 3.08 -8.10 27.16
C CYS A 228 2.96 -7.64 25.70
N SER A 229 3.74 -8.25 24.81
CA SER A 229 3.60 -8.05 23.37
C SER A 229 2.24 -8.56 22.92
N GLN A 230 1.49 -7.72 22.24
CA GLN A 230 0.18 -8.05 21.71
C GLN A 230 -0.01 -7.41 20.33
N GLU A 231 -0.84 -8.03 19.51
CA GLU A 231 -1.15 -7.60 18.16
C GLU A 231 -2.67 -7.60 17.96
N ILE A 232 -3.16 -6.64 17.17
CA ILE A 232 -4.58 -6.45 16.91
C ILE A 232 -4.77 -6.34 15.40
N TYR A 233 -5.70 -7.13 14.89
CA TYR A 233 -5.99 -7.25 13.47
C TYR A 233 -7.47 -7.03 13.19
N LEU A 234 -7.80 -6.31 12.12
CA LEU A 234 -9.14 -6.26 11.57
C LEU A 234 -9.41 -7.43 10.63
N GLY A 235 -10.59 -8.04 10.73
CA GLY A 235 -11.09 -8.96 9.73
C GLY A 235 -11.36 -8.23 8.41
N VAL A 236 -10.92 -8.79 7.29
CA VAL A 236 -11.10 -8.14 5.98
C VAL A 236 -12.16 -8.88 5.16
N PRO A 237 -13.14 -8.18 4.55
CA PRO A 237 -14.03 -8.78 3.57
C PRO A 237 -13.23 -9.43 2.42
N GLY A 238 -13.54 -10.68 2.10
CA GLY A 238 -12.73 -11.49 1.16
C GLY A 238 -11.67 -12.37 1.83
N GLY A 239 -11.50 -12.26 3.15
CA GLY A 239 -10.69 -13.17 3.97
C GLY A 239 -9.38 -12.56 4.46
N GLY A 240 -8.81 -13.21 5.49
CA GLY A 240 -7.60 -12.76 6.16
C GLY A 240 -7.82 -11.58 7.11
N TYR A 241 -6.70 -11.08 7.63
CA TYR A 241 -6.65 -10.17 8.77
C TYR A 241 -5.60 -9.10 8.57
N ARG A 242 -5.97 -7.83 8.69
CA ARG A 242 -5.07 -6.68 8.53
C ARG A 242 -4.62 -6.17 9.88
N GLN A 243 -3.32 -6.13 10.12
CA GLN A 243 -2.78 -5.63 11.37
C GLN A 243 -3.01 -4.12 11.51
N ILE A 244 -3.64 -3.70 12.61
CA ILE A 244 -3.92 -2.30 12.91
C ILE A 244 -3.14 -1.77 14.12
N TYR A 245 -2.67 -2.67 14.99
CA TYR A 245 -1.82 -2.30 16.11
C TYR A 245 -0.89 -3.45 16.49
N ALA A 246 0.34 -3.11 16.89
CA ALA A 246 1.23 -4.02 17.61
C ALA A 246 2.10 -3.25 18.58
N GLY A 247 2.34 -3.86 19.73
CA GLY A 247 3.26 -3.33 20.72
C GLY A 247 3.13 -4.00 22.07
N THR A 248 3.95 -3.53 23.01
CA THR A 248 3.85 -3.94 24.42
C THR A 248 2.72 -3.15 25.09
N MET A 249 1.74 -3.88 25.61
CA MET A 249 0.57 -3.31 26.28
C MET A 249 0.15 -4.15 27.49
N TYR A 250 -0.51 -3.51 28.45
CA TYR A 250 -1.18 -4.19 29.55
C TYR A 250 -2.50 -4.83 29.13
N GLY A 251 -3.06 -4.41 28.00
CA GLY A 251 -4.32 -4.87 27.43
C GLY A 251 -5.01 -3.77 26.64
N PHE A 252 -6.20 -4.07 26.13
CA PHE A 252 -7.02 -3.12 25.41
C PHE A 252 -8.51 -3.37 25.67
N ASP A 253 -9.30 -2.33 25.42
CA ASP A 253 -10.75 -2.31 25.50
C ASP A 253 -11.34 -1.73 24.21
N VAL A 254 -12.55 -2.16 23.87
CA VAL A 254 -13.37 -1.59 22.78
C VAL A 254 -14.63 -1.02 23.42
N PRO A 255 -14.63 0.27 23.86
CA PRO A 255 -15.78 0.84 24.55
C PRO A 255 -17.04 0.89 23.68
N THR A 256 -16.85 1.01 22.37
CA THR A 256 -17.87 0.93 21.32
C THR A 256 -17.15 0.53 20.02
N PRO A 257 -17.82 -0.18 19.10
CA PRO A 257 -17.27 -0.43 17.77
C PRO A 257 -16.73 0.84 17.12
N GLY A 258 -15.54 0.74 16.51
CA GLY A 258 -14.80 1.86 15.91
C GLY A 258 -13.92 2.64 16.88
N LEU A 259 -13.93 2.33 18.19
CA LEU A 259 -13.08 2.98 19.19
C LEU A 259 -12.23 1.96 19.94
N LEU A 260 -10.91 2.02 19.75
CA LEU A 260 -9.95 1.15 20.41
C LEU A 260 -9.20 1.91 21.50
N SER A 261 -9.24 1.41 22.75
CA SER A 261 -8.45 1.94 23.87
C SER A 261 -7.36 0.96 24.25
N VAL A 262 -6.09 1.36 24.10
CA VAL A 262 -4.93 0.51 24.40
C VAL A 262 -4.22 1.03 25.65
N LYS A 263 -4.07 0.18 26.66
CA LYS A 263 -3.39 0.51 27.90
C LYS A 263 -1.92 0.14 27.83
N VAL A 264 -1.03 1.12 27.89
CA VAL A 264 0.41 1.01 27.66
C VAL A 264 1.22 1.64 28.81
N HIS A 265 2.53 1.49 28.77
CA HIS A 265 3.44 2.16 29.72
C HIS A 265 3.37 3.69 29.61
N GLY A 266 3.53 4.41 30.73
CA GLY A 266 3.44 5.89 30.78
C GLY A 266 4.36 6.65 29.81
N ASN A 267 5.49 6.04 29.41
CA ASN A 267 6.40 6.59 28.40
C ASN A 267 5.72 6.84 27.04
N ALA A 268 4.73 6.02 26.67
CA ALA A 268 3.98 6.21 25.44
C ALA A 268 3.22 7.54 25.40
N CYS A 269 3.08 8.22 26.54
CA CYS A 269 2.39 9.49 26.68
C CYS A 269 3.33 10.63 27.07
N GLY A 270 4.64 10.44 26.83
CA GLY A 270 5.65 11.47 27.05
C GLY A 270 5.92 11.77 28.52
N ARG A 271 5.56 10.86 29.44
CA ARG A 271 5.88 10.96 30.88
C ARG A 271 7.27 10.37 31.12
N PRO A 272 8.35 11.17 31.26
CA PRO A 272 9.70 10.64 31.36
C PRO A 272 9.89 9.85 32.66
N GLY A 273 10.50 8.66 32.59
CA GLY A 273 10.59 7.72 33.72
C GLY A 273 9.27 6.99 34.03
N GLY A 274 8.32 7.02 33.10
CA GLY A 274 6.89 6.73 33.20
C GLY A 274 6.44 5.83 34.34
N ALA A 275 6.15 6.42 35.50
CA ALA A 275 5.35 5.76 36.52
C ALA A 275 3.90 5.60 36.03
N GLY A 276 3.36 4.38 36.14
CA GLY A 276 1.96 4.08 35.87
C GLY A 276 1.62 3.79 34.40
N ALA A 277 0.36 3.41 34.21
CA ALA A 277 -0.20 3.16 32.88
C ALA A 277 -0.63 4.46 32.19
N CYS A 278 -0.67 4.43 30.87
CA CYS A 278 -1.33 5.41 30.02
C CYS A 278 -2.29 4.70 29.07
N THR A 279 -3.36 5.35 28.66
CA THR A 279 -4.30 4.89 27.65
C THR A 279 -4.13 5.69 26.37
N LEU A 280 -3.93 4.97 25.26
CA LEU A 280 -4.02 5.51 23.91
C LEU A 280 -5.41 5.19 23.36
N THR A 281 -6.11 6.20 22.86
CA THR A 281 -7.42 5.99 22.24
C THR A 281 -7.32 6.22 20.74
N PHE A 282 -7.80 5.28 19.96
CA PHE A 282 -7.79 5.31 18.50
C PHE A 282 -9.21 5.25 17.96
N ARG A 283 -9.45 6.00 16.88
CA ARG A 283 -10.53 5.69 15.95
C ARG A 283 -10.03 4.61 15.00
N VAL A 284 -10.87 3.60 14.79
CA VAL A 284 -10.63 2.48 13.89
C VAL A 284 -11.51 2.71 12.65
N ASP A 285 -10.89 2.70 11.49
CA ASP A 285 -11.54 2.79 10.18
C ASP A 285 -11.03 1.61 9.31
N PRO A 286 -11.69 1.24 8.20
CA PRO A 286 -11.22 0.14 7.34
C PRO A 286 -9.77 0.29 6.82
N GLY A 287 -9.29 1.54 6.75
CA GLY A 287 -7.93 1.89 6.34
C GLY A 287 -6.87 1.81 7.45
N GLY A 288 -7.25 1.56 8.71
CA GLY A 288 -6.33 1.46 9.85
C GLY A 288 -6.79 2.27 11.07
N VAL A 289 -5.84 2.77 11.85
CA VAL A 289 -6.13 3.51 13.11
C VAL A 289 -5.64 4.95 13.08
N THR A 290 -6.44 5.84 13.64
CA THR A 290 -6.09 7.24 13.90
C THR A 290 -6.04 7.49 15.40
N LEU A 291 -4.89 7.90 15.93
CA LEU A 291 -4.77 8.27 17.34
C LEU A 291 -5.61 9.53 17.65
N LEU A 292 -6.51 9.42 18.62
CA LEU A 292 -7.36 10.52 19.10
C LEU A 292 -6.78 11.18 20.36
N SER A 293 -6.30 10.39 21.32
CA SER A 293 -5.83 10.92 22.61
C SER A 293 -4.80 10.02 23.31
N ARG A 294 -4.08 10.63 24.26
CA ARG A 294 -3.12 10.00 25.18
C ARG A 294 -3.47 10.46 26.61
N GLN A 295 -3.84 9.55 27.52
CA GLN A 295 -4.33 9.88 28.87
C GLN A 295 -3.69 9.04 29.97
#